data_AF-A0AAE8SQ75-F1
#
_entry.id   AF-A0AAE8SQ75-F1
#
_cell.length_a   1.000
_cell.length_b   1.000
_cell.length_c   1.000
_cell.angle_alpha   90.00
_cell.angle_beta   90.00
_cell.angle_gamma   90.00
#
_symmetry.space_group_name_H-M   'P 1'
#
loop_
_entity.id
_entity.type
_entity.pdbx_description
1 polymer ?
#
loop_
_entity_poly.entity_id
_entity_poly.type
_entity_poly.pdbx_seq_one_letter_code
_entity_poly.pdbx_strand_id
1 'polypeptide(L)'
;MATRLALATAWRLSRPLSPSGSAKCLSTYIPRHCVYDSTISNLNINKDTKVIYQGFTGKAATLNAKNIIAYGTNVVGGVSPGKGGQEHLALPVFNTVREAMEQVQPHATSVFVPAQFAAAAIIEAIEAEVPLVVSVAEHIPVHDMLRVQDVLRTQSKTRLVGPNCPGIIAPEQCCIGIMPYKQYKKGSIGIVSKSGTLSYEAVGSTSNAGLGQSLVVGMGGDMMPGTTLVDALQLFFNHQETEGIIVIGEIGGEAELRAAEAIEEYRRITRNPKPIIAMVAGKTAPEGRTMGHAGALLQSGDISAEAKAKALADSGAIVVPHPGVMGLVMNDLLSSS
;
A
#
# COMPACT_ATOMS: atom_id res chain seq x y z
N MET A 1 64.80 -24.97 -65.39
CA MET A 1 65.33 -24.09 -64.33
C MET A 1 64.14 -23.65 -63.50
N ALA A 2 63.84 -24.35 -62.39
CA ALA A 2 64.26 -23.96 -61.02
C ALA A 2 63.77 -22.52 -60.69
N THR A 3 62.92 -22.26 -59.70
CA THR A 3 63.09 -22.63 -58.30
C THR A 3 61.78 -22.46 -57.51
N ARG A 4 61.67 -23.27 -56.47
CA ARG A 4 60.65 -23.34 -55.41
C ARG A 4 60.40 -21.99 -54.70
N LEU A 5 59.18 -21.81 -54.17
CA LEU A 5 59.01 -21.56 -52.73
C LEU A 5 57.64 -22.09 -52.28
N ALA A 6 57.68 -23.03 -51.34
CA ALA A 6 56.55 -23.57 -50.62
C ALA A 6 56.25 -22.69 -49.40
N LEU A 7 54.98 -22.61 -48.99
CA LEU A 7 54.60 -22.40 -47.59
C LEU A 7 53.23 -23.03 -47.35
N ALA A 8 53.28 -24.29 -46.94
CA ALA A 8 52.21 -24.98 -46.24
C ALA A 8 52.50 -24.87 -44.74
N THR A 9 51.53 -24.39 -43.96
CA THR A 9 51.50 -24.54 -42.50
C THR A 9 50.03 -24.38 -42.07
N ALA A 10 49.28 -25.47 -42.01
CA ALA A 10 49.07 -26.26 -40.79
C ALA A 10 48.46 -25.42 -39.65
N TRP A 11 47.12 -25.43 -39.60
CA TRP A 11 46.36 -25.09 -38.40
C TRP A 11 46.78 -26.03 -37.27
N ARG A 12 47.56 -25.52 -36.31
CA ARG A 12 47.78 -26.18 -35.03
C ARG A 12 46.67 -25.77 -34.07
N LEU A 13 45.85 -26.74 -33.71
CA LEU A 13 45.00 -26.75 -32.53
C LEU A 13 45.86 -26.54 -31.28
N SER A 14 45.80 -25.34 -30.70
CA SER A 14 46.23 -25.09 -29.32
C SER A 14 45.07 -25.42 -28.37
N ARG A 15 45.39 -26.29 -27.40
CA ARG A 15 44.51 -26.81 -26.35
C ARG A 15 43.81 -25.70 -25.55
N PRO A 16 42.61 -25.94 -25.01
CA PRO A 16 41.99 -25.02 -24.06
C PRO A 16 42.75 -25.07 -22.72
N LEU A 17 43.15 -23.89 -22.23
CA LEU A 17 43.58 -23.70 -20.85
C LEU A 17 42.36 -23.83 -19.95
N SER A 18 42.38 -24.83 -19.08
CA SER A 18 41.41 -25.03 -17.99
C SER A 18 41.52 -23.90 -16.95
N PRO A 19 40.44 -23.16 -16.64
CA PRO A 19 40.41 -22.39 -15.42
C PRO A 19 40.00 -23.34 -14.28
N SER A 20 41.01 -23.86 -13.57
CA SER A 20 40.82 -24.42 -12.23
C SER A 20 40.61 -23.25 -11.26
N GLY A 21 39.35 -22.85 -11.10
CA GLY A 21 38.94 -21.81 -10.17
C GLY A 21 37.55 -22.12 -9.68
N SER A 22 37.47 -22.80 -8.53
CA SER A 22 36.24 -22.96 -7.75
C SER A 22 35.76 -21.58 -7.31
N ALA A 23 35.01 -20.89 -8.16
CA ALA A 23 34.14 -19.81 -7.72
C ALA A 23 33.06 -20.46 -6.85
N LYS A 24 33.25 -20.43 -5.54
CA LYS A 24 32.18 -20.71 -4.58
C LYS A 24 31.10 -19.65 -4.82
N CYS A 25 30.07 -20.03 -5.56
CA CYS A 25 28.86 -19.24 -5.71
C CYS A 25 28.28 -19.04 -4.31
N LEU A 26 28.45 -17.84 -3.77
CA LEU A 26 27.91 -17.47 -2.47
C LEU A 26 26.41 -17.28 -2.63
N SER A 27 25.68 -18.10 -1.86
CA SER A 27 24.30 -17.94 -1.45
C SER A 27 23.23 -18.42 -2.44
N THR A 28 22.66 -19.56 -2.07
CA THR A 28 21.30 -19.98 -2.40
C THR A 28 20.33 -18.84 -2.10
N TYR A 29 19.87 -18.14 -3.15
CA TYR A 29 18.69 -17.30 -3.05
C TYR A 29 17.49 -18.22 -2.90
N ILE A 30 17.22 -18.65 -1.67
CA ILE A 30 15.88 -19.10 -1.30
C ILE A 30 15.04 -17.83 -1.38
N PRO A 31 13.99 -17.75 -2.22
CA PRO A 31 13.06 -16.64 -2.13
C PRO A 31 12.44 -16.75 -0.75
N ARG A 32 12.99 -16.00 0.22
CA ARG A 32 12.31 -15.79 1.49
C ARG A 32 11.01 -15.14 1.07
N HIS A 33 9.88 -15.83 1.23
CA HIS A 33 8.62 -15.13 1.42
C HIS A 33 8.93 -13.96 2.34
N CYS A 34 8.70 -12.74 1.87
CA CYS A 34 9.13 -11.57 2.60
C CYS A 34 8.45 -11.67 3.96
N VAL A 35 9.25 -11.71 5.04
CA VAL A 35 8.75 -11.91 6.41
C VAL A 35 7.64 -10.89 6.73
N TYR A 36 7.73 -9.72 6.11
CA TYR A 36 6.74 -8.66 6.16
C TYR A 36 5.37 -9.01 5.55
N ASP A 37 5.29 -9.81 4.48
CA ASP A 37 4.02 -10.15 3.80
C ASP A 37 3.04 -10.89 4.74
N SER A 38 3.56 -11.59 5.76
CA SER A 38 2.73 -12.21 6.80
C SER A 38 1.80 -11.22 7.55
N THR A 39 2.14 -9.93 7.54
CA THR A 39 1.39 -8.85 8.19
C THR A 39 0.25 -8.28 7.34
N ILE A 40 0.04 -8.74 6.09
CA ILE A 40 -1.07 -8.26 5.23
C ILE A 40 -2.43 -8.45 5.93
N SER A 41 -2.56 -9.51 6.72
CA SER A 41 -3.76 -9.78 7.52
C SER A 41 -4.12 -8.65 8.50
N ASN A 42 -3.15 -7.84 8.95
CA ASN A 42 -3.38 -6.70 9.85
C ASN A 42 -4.12 -5.54 9.17
N LEU A 43 -4.25 -5.54 7.84
CA LEU A 43 -5.09 -4.58 7.12
C LEU A 43 -6.59 -4.82 7.36
N ASN A 44 -7.00 -6.02 7.82
CA ASN A 44 -8.39 -6.38 8.01
C ASN A 44 -8.97 -5.77 9.31
N ILE A 45 -9.13 -4.45 9.32
CA ILE A 45 -9.74 -3.73 10.44
C ILE A 45 -11.26 -3.96 10.51
N ASN A 46 -11.80 -3.89 11.72
CA ASN A 46 -13.21 -4.13 12.02
C ASN A 46 -13.64 -3.37 13.28
N LYS A 47 -14.90 -3.52 13.71
CA LYS A 47 -15.47 -2.84 14.89
C LYS A 47 -14.71 -3.09 16.21
N ASP A 48 -13.99 -4.20 16.32
CA ASP A 48 -13.25 -4.61 17.52
C ASP A 48 -11.80 -4.07 17.50
N THR A 49 -11.41 -3.36 16.44
CA THR A 49 -10.08 -2.76 16.29
C THR A 49 -9.88 -1.62 17.29
N LYS A 50 -9.05 -1.85 18.31
CA LYS A 50 -8.64 -0.82 19.27
C LYS A 50 -7.56 0.06 18.66
N VAL A 51 -7.79 1.37 18.65
CA VAL A 51 -6.91 2.35 18.00
C VAL A 51 -6.33 3.32 19.04
N ILE A 52 -5.02 3.56 18.97
CA ILE A 52 -4.39 4.69 19.65
C ILE A 52 -3.96 5.77 18.64
N TYR A 53 -3.74 6.99 19.11
CA TYR A 53 -3.19 8.09 18.31
C TYR A 53 -1.77 8.44 18.77
N GLN A 54 -0.81 8.52 17.86
CA GLN A 54 0.47 9.17 18.13
C GLN A 54 0.38 10.66 17.79
N GLY A 55 0.79 11.52 18.73
CA GLY A 55 0.51 12.96 18.65
C GLY A 55 -0.90 13.32 19.14
N PHE A 56 -1.49 12.50 20.01
CA PHE A 56 -2.91 12.54 20.40
C PHE A 56 -3.40 13.91 20.89
N THR A 57 -2.57 14.63 21.65
CA THR A 57 -2.91 15.97 22.18
C THR A 57 -2.64 17.11 21.20
N GLY A 58 -2.18 16.82 19.98
CA GLY A 58 -1.98 17.79 18.91
C GLY A 58 -3.31 18.25 18.31
N LYS A 59 -3.34 19.46 17.73
CA LYS A 59 -4.57 20.08 17.19
C LYS A 59 -5.26 19.22 16.12
N ALA A 60 -4.49 18.72 15.14
CA ALA A 60 -5.02 17.89 14.06
C ALA A 60 -5.50 16.53 14.57
N ALA A 61 -4.70 15.86 15.39
CA ALA A 61 -5.06 14.58 16.03
C ALA A 61 -6.34 14.71 16.86
N THR A 62 -6.45 15.77 17.68
CA THR A 62 -7.62 16.03 18.54
C THR A 62 -8.90 16.18 17.72
N LEU A 63 -8.86 16.98 16.65
CA LEU A 63 -10.03 17.19 15.80
C LEU A 63 -10.42 15.89 15.09
N ASN A 64 -9.44 15.16 14.56
CA ASN A 64 -9.69 13.89 13.89
C ASN A 64 -10.23 12.82 14.85
N ALA A 65 -9.56 12.59 15.97
CA ALA A 65 -9.96 11.61 16.99
C ALA A 65 -11.38 11.88 17.49
N LYS A 66 -11.74 13.15 17.75
CA LYS A 66 -13.11 13.51 18.14
C LYS A 66 -14.15 13.08 17.09
N ASN A 67 -13.86 13.32 15.81
CA ASN A 67 -14.77 12.95 14.71
C ASN A 67 -14.85 11.42 14.52
N ILE A 68 -13.72 10.73 14.64
CA ILE A 68 -13.60 9.28 14.46
C ILE A 68 -14.21 8.51 15.65
N ILE A 69 -14.11 9.03 16.88
CA ILE A 69 -14.85 8.54 18.05
C ILE A 69 -16.35 8.69 17.80
N ALA A 70 -16.80 9.86 17.32
CA ALA A 70 -18.21 10.09 17.01
C ALA A 70 -18.72 9.22 15.84
N TYR A 71 -17.81 8.77 14.96
CA TYR A 71 -18.12 7.80 13.91
C TYR A 71 -18.34 6.38 14.45
N GLY A 72 -17.70 6.03 15.57
CA GLY A 72 -17.83 4.73 16.23
C GLY A 72 -16.54 3.90 16.29
N THR A 73 -15.40 4.43 15.83
CA THR A 73 -14.11 3.72 15.98
C THR A 73 -13.75 3.61 17.47
N ASN A 74 -13.29 2.43 17.88
CA ASN A 74 -12.85 2.15 19.25
C ASN A 74 -11.47 2.77 19.54
N VAL A 75 -11.44 4.08 19.78
CA VAL A 75 -10.22 4.79 20.21
C VAL A 75 -10.02 4.58 21.70
N VAL A 76 -8.87 4.03 22.08
CA VAL A 76 -8.57 3.60 23.46
C VAL A 76 -7.51 4.46 24.17
N GLY A 77 -7.05 5.53 23.53
CA GLY A 77 -6.08 6.47 24.10
C GLY A 77 -5.10 7.01 23.07
N GLY A 78 -3.99 7.53 23.54
CA GLY A 78 -2.93 7.96 22.64
C GLY A 78 -1.65 8.40 23.32
N VAL A 79 -0.62 8.62 22.50
CA VAL A 79 0.74 8.92 22.93
C VAL A 79 1.02 10.40 22.72
N SER A 80 1.55 11.04 23.76
CA SER A 80 2.08 12.41 23.71
C SER A 80 3.22 12.53 24.73
N PRO A 81 4.49 12.47 24.30
CA PRO A 81 5.63 12.50 25.19
C PRO A 81 5.60 13.70 26.16
N GLY A 82 5.84 13.44 27.45
CA GLY A 82 5.79 14.42 28.52
C GLY A 82 4.38 14.68 29.09
N LYS A 83 3.35 13.99 28.58
CA LYS A 83 1.96 14.10 29.06
C LYS A 83 1.37 12.77 29.52
N GLY A 84 2.18 11.73 29.67
CA GLY A 84 1.71 10.44 30.18
C GLY A 84 1.05 10.56 31.56
N GLY A 85 -0.03 9.80 31.77
CA GLY A 85 -0.84 9.84 32.99
C GLY A 85 -1.93 10.91 33.00
N GLN A 86 -1.99 11.77 31.97
CA GLN A 86 -3.11 12.70 31.77
C GLN A 86 -4.26 12.02 31.02
N GLU A 87 -5.39 12.72 30.95
CA GLU A 87 -6.51 12.36 30.08
C GLU A 87 -6.67 13.41 28.97
N HIS A 88 -7.08 12.95 27.79
CA HIS A 88 -7.48 13.80 26.68
C HIS A 88 -8.65 13.17 25.94
N LEU A 89 -9.69 13.93 25.63
CA LEU A 89 -10.96 13.41 25.12
C LEU A 89 -11.57 12.29 26.01
N ALA A 90 -11.36 12.38 27.33
CA ALA A 90 -11.73 11.36 28.32
C ALA A 90 -11.08 9.97 28.08
N LEU A 91 -9.91 9.95 27.44
CA LEU A 91 -9.12 8.75 27.19
C LEU A 91 -7.69 8.93 27.72
N PRO A 92 -7.00 7.84 28.10
CA PRO A 92 -5.67 7.92 28.69
C PRO A 92 -4.61 8.42 27.69
N VAL A 93 -3.70 9.24 28.19
CA VAL A 93 -2.49 9.69 27.48
C VAL A 93 -1.28 8.94 28.04
N PHE A 94 -0.46 8.39 27.15
CA PHE A 94 0.78 7.67 27.46
C PHE A 94 2.00 8.46 27.01
N ASN A 95 3.16 8.21 27.64
CA ASN A 95 4.43 8.82 27.18
C ASN A 95 5.01 8.09 25.97
N THR A 96 4.82 6.77 25.89
CA THR A 96 5.38 5.92 24.83
C THR A 96 4.33 4.99 24.24
N VAL A 97 4.56 4.51 23.01
CA VAL A 97 3.73 3.48 22.38
C VAL A 97 3.83 2.16 23.14
N ARG A 98 4.99 1.84 23.74
CA ARG A 98 5.18 0.65 24.57
C ARG A 98 4.25 0.62 25.79
N GLU A 99 4.17 1.73 26.53
CA GLU A 99 3.23 1.87 27.65
C GLU A 99 1.77 1.65 27.19
N ALA A 100 1.40 2.23 26.04
CA ALA A 100 0.07 2.04 25.48
C ALA A 100 -0.19 0.57 25.08
N MET A 101 0.80 -0.13 24.52
CA MET A 101 0.72 -1.56 24.21
C MET A 101 0.51 -2.41 25.46
N GLU A 102 1.21 -2.11 26.56
CA GLU A 102 1.08 -2.83 27.83
C GLU A 102 -0.29 -2.62 28.49
N GLN A 103 -0.83 -1.40 28.43
CA GLN A 103 -2.04 -1.05 29.17
C GLN A 103 -3.34 -1.25 28.40
N VAL A 104 -3.37 -0.90 27.11
CA VAL A 104 -4.61 -0.95 26.30
C VAL A 104 -4.54 -1.91 25.12
N GLN A 105 -3.36 -2.49 24.84
CA GLN A 105 -3.14 -3.51 23.80
C GLN A 105 -3.84 -3.14 22.47
N PRO A 106 -3.54 -1.98 21.87
CA PRO A 106 -4.17 -1.55 20.64
C PRO A 106 -3.82 -2.48 19.48
N HIS A 107 -4.77 -2.64 18.56
CA HIS A 107 -4.57 -3.36 17.30
C HIS A 107 -3.96 -2.43 16.24
N ALA A 108 -4.18 -1.12 16.38
CA ALA A 108 -3.68 -0.13 15.44
C ALA A 108 -3.27 1.19 16.09
N THR A 109 -2.40 1.93 15.40
CA THR A 109 -2.05 3.30 15.76
C THR A 109 -2.16 4.24 14.56
N SER A 110 -2.70 5.44 14.79
CA SER A 110 -2.74 6.51 13.79
C SER A 110 -1.69 7.58 14.10
N VAL A 111 -0.77 7.78 13.16
CA VAL A 111 0.36 8.71 13.28
C VAL A 111 -0.06 10.09 12.79
N PHE A 112 -0.35 10.98 13.74
CA PHE A 112 -0.71 12.40 13.53
C PHE A 112 0.39 13.33 14.03
N VAL A 113 1.65 13.00 13.72
CA VAL A 113 2.81 13.84 14.05
C VAL A 113 3.32 14.56 12.80
N PRO A 114 3.97 15.74 12.94
CA PRO A 114 4.61 16.43 11.83
C PRO A 114 5.62 15.56 11.08
N ALA A 115 5.80 15.83 9.78
CA ALA A 115 6.63 15.03 8.86
C ALA A 115 8.03 14.70 9.41
N GLN A 116 8.72 15.69 9.98
CA GLN A 116 10.06 15.56 10.56
C GLN A 116 10.15 14.59 11.75
N PHE A 117 9.03 14.23 12.35
CA PHE A 117 8.95 13.28 13.48
C PHE A 117 8.24 11.97 13.11
N ALA A 118 7.62 11.90 11.93
CA ALA A 118 6.75 10.79 11.55
C ALA A 118 7.49 9.47 11.38
N ALA A 119 8.69 9.47 10.80
CA ALA A 119 9.49 8.25 10.68
C ALA A 119 9.87 7.66 12.05
N ALA A 120 10.25 8.49 13.02
CA ALA A 120 10.55 8.05 14.37
C ALA A 120 9.30 7.47 15.08
N ALA A 121 8.15 8.13 14.95
CA ALA A 121 6.87 7.63 15.48
C ALA A 121 6.41 6.31 14.84
N ILE A 122 6.66 6.14 13.53
CA ILE A 122 6.39 4.86 12.85
C ILE A 122 7.30 3.77 13.41
N ILE A 123 8.61 4.04 13.54
CA ILE A 123 9.58 3.07 14.06
C ILE A 123 9.26 2.70 15.53
N GLU A 124 8.89 3.67 16.37
CA GLU A 124 8.46 3.41 17.75
C GLU A 124 7.29 2.43 17.82
N ALA A 125 6.31 2.57 16.92
CA ALA A 125 5.19 1.63 16.84
C ALA A 125 5.57 0.25 16.31
N ILE A 126 6.55 0.17 15.41
CA ILE A 126 7.10 -1.12 14.95
C ILE A 126 7.85 -1.82 16.09
N GLU A 127 8.68 -1.09 16.85
CA GLU A 127 9.43 -1.61 18.00
C GLU A 127 8.52 -2.06 19.16
N ALA A 128 7.33 -1.45 19.27
CA ALA A 128 6.29 -1.85 20.21
C ALA A 128 5.37 -2.96 19.67
N GLU A 129 5.62 -3.44 18.44
CA GLU A 129 4.85 -4.49 17.76
C GLU A 129 3.34 -4.17 17.62
N VAL A 130 2.98 -2.89 17.42
CA VAL A 130 1.59 -2.52 17.10
C VAL A 130 1.22 -3.17 15.76
N PRO A 131 0.14 -3.99 15.66
CA PRO A 131 -0.13 -4.74 14.43
C PRO A 131 -0.31 -3.89 13.18
N LEU A 132 -0.97 -2.74 13.29
CA LEU A 132 -1.20 -1.82 12.18
C LEU A 132 -0.77 -0.39 12.53
N VAL A 133 0.02 0.23 11.67
CA VAL A 133 0.40 1.65 11.74
C VAL A 133 -0.20 2.35 10.53
N VAL A 134 -0.91 3.45 10.75
CA VAL A 134 -1.47 4.29 9.67
C VAL A 134 -0.87 5.68 9.77
N SER A 135 -0.06 6.08 8.80
CA SER A 135 0.59 7.39 8.77
C SER A 135 -0.04 8.31 7.72
N VAL A 136 -0.61 9.41 8.19
CA VAL A 136 -1.22 10.44 7.33
C VAL A 136 -0.26 11.57 7.00
N ALA A 137 0.94 11.58 7.61
CA ALA A 137 1.91 12.64 7.42
C ALA A 137 2.41 12.66 5.97
N GLU A 138 2.31 13.84 5.35
CA GLU A 138 2.87 14.13 4.03
C GLU A 138 4.24 14.80 4.18
N HIS A 139 5.08 14.75 3.15
CA HIS A 139 6.40 15.37 3.09
C HIS A 139 7.44 14.77 4.06
N ILE A 140 7.32 13.48 4.40
CA ILE A 140 8.39 12.77 5.11
C ILE A 140 9.60 12.68 4.17
N PRO A 141 10.82 13.03 4.61
CA PRO A 141 12.01 12.87 3.79
C PRO A 141 12.18 11.43 3.28
N VAL A 142 12.50 11.28 1.99
CA VAL A 142 12.71 9.97 1.34
C VAL A 142 13.74 9.14 2.09
N HIS A 143 14.81 9.76 2.59
CA HIS A 143 15.85 9.09 3.39
C HIS A 143 15.29 8.46 4.68
N ASP A 144 14.33 9.12 5.33
CA ASP A 144 13.72 8.59 6.55
C ASP A 144 12.78 7.42 6.22
N MET A 145 12.07 7.52 5.09
CA MET A 145 11.25 6.40 4.60
C MET A 145 12.09 5.19 4.14
N LEU A 146 13.30 5.38 3.61
CA LEU A 146 14.23 4.26 3.36
C LEU A 146 14.53 3.50 4.65
N ARG A 147 14.82 4.21 5.75
CA ARG A 147 15.04 3.60 7.06
C ARG A 147 13.81 2.86 7.56
N VAL A 148 12.62 3.44 7.43
CA VAL A 148 11.36 2.77 7.80
C VAL A 148 11.17 1.48 6.99
N GLN A 149 11.39 1.51 5.68
CA GLN A 149 11.27 0.34 4.80
C GLN A 149 12.22 -0.79 5.20
N ASP A 150 13.45 -0.47 5.59
CA ASP A 150 14.41 -1.47 6.05
C ASP A 150 14.00 -2.10 7.38
N VAL A 151 13.44 -1.32 8.31
CA VAL A 151 12.89 -1.84 9.57
C VAL A 151 11.66 -2.72 9.32
N LEU A 152 10.77 -2.34 8.39
CA LEU A 152 9.59 -3.15 8.05
C LEU A 152 10.00 -4.53 7.52
N ARG A 153 11.06 -4.61 6.71
CA ARG A 153 11.56 -5.86 6.10
C ARG A 153 12.17 -6.84 7.08
N THR A 154 12.54 -6.42 8.30
CA THR A 154 13.18 -7.29 9.30
C THR A 154 12.21 -7.93 10.29
N GLN A 155 10.90 -7.65 10.18
CA GLN A 155 9.89 -8.04 11.17
C GLN A 155 8.60 -8.60 10.52
N SER A 156 7.73 -9.20 11.35
CA SER A 156 6.49 -9.91 10.93
C SER A 156 5.26 -9.55 11.79
N LYS A 157 5.30 -8.45 12.54
CA LYS A 157 4.27 -8.04 13.50
C LYS A 157 3.45 -6.85 13.03
N THR A 158 4.13 -5.83 12.51
CA THR A 158 3.55 -4.53 12.18
C THR A 158 3.40 -4.38 10.67
N ARG A 159 2.26 -3.88 10.20
CA ARG A 159 2.03 -3.41 8.83
C ARG A 159 1.90 -1.89 8.83
N LEU A 160 2.49 -1.21 7.85
CA LEU A 160 2.34 0.24 7.66
C LEU A 160 1.41 0.56 6.48
N VAL A 161 0.38 1.38 6.69
CA VAL A 161 -0.39 2.05 5.63
C VAL A 161 0.07 3.51 5.55
N GLY A 162 0.34 3.99 4.34
CA GLY A 162 0.99 5.27 4.11
C GLY A 162 2.52 5.18 4.02
N PRO A 163 3.25 6.30 4.21
CA PRO A 163 2.77 7.62 4.61
C PRO A 163 2.01 8.35 3.48
N ASN A 164 1.74 9.64 3.66
CA ASN A 164 1.03 10.48 2.69
C ASN A 164 -0.25 9.83 2.16
N CYS A 165 -1.10 9.36 3.10
CA CYS A 165 -2.29 8.60 2.76
C CYS A 165 -3.51 9.12 3.52
N PRO A 166 -4.73 8.91 2.98
CA PRO A 166 -5.95 9.20 3.72
C PRO A 166 -6.22 8.19 4.83
N GLY A 167 -5.55 7.03 4.82
CA GLY A 167 -5.68 5.95 5.78
C GLY A 167 -6.51 4.76 5.29
N ILE A 168 -7.14 4.05 6.21
CA ILE A 168 -7.92 2.84 5.96
C ILE A 168 -9.28 2.88 6.68
N ILE A 169 -10.33 2.37 6.02
CA ILE A 169 -11.69 2.39 6.56
C ILE A 169 -12.45 1.10 6.18
N ALA A 170 -13.00 0.44 7.20
CA ALA A 170 -14.09 -0.53 7.09
C ALA A 170 -15.38 0.21 7.44
N PRO A 171 -16.25 0.52 6.46
CA PRO A 171 -17.40 1.38 6.69
C PRO A 171 -18.33 0.86 7.79
N GLU A 172 -18.81 1.79 8.62
CA GLU A 172 -19.70 1.56 9.76
C GLU A 172 -19.08 0.69 10.87
N GLN A 173 -17.77 0.46 10.82
CA GLN A 173 -17.04 -0.39 11.76
C GLN A 173 -15.82 0.31 12.34
N CYS A 174 -14.86 0.69 11.50
CA CYS A 174 -13.61 1.29 11.94
C CYS A 174 -13.04 2.20 10.84
N CYS A 175 -12.63 3.39 11.24
CA CYS A 175 -11.96 4.36 10.39
C CYS A 175 -10.68 4.80 11.07
N ILE A 176 -9.55 4.70 10.36
CA ILE A 176 -8.23 5.17 10.82
C ILE A 176 -7.64 6.05 9.72
N GLY A 177 -7.68 7.37 9.92
CA GLY A 177 -7.17 8.33 8.95
C GLY A 177 -8.04 9.57 8.81
N ILE A 178 -7.97 10.23 7.66
CA ILE A 178 -8.55 11.56 7.39
C ILE A 178 -9.61 11.57 6.28
N MET A 179 -10.09 10.40 5.84
CA MET A 179 -11.14 10.34 4.83
C MET A 179 -12.47 10.94 5.33
N PRO A 180 -13.29 11.52 4.43
CA PRO A 180 -14.62 12.01 4.77
C PRO A 180 -15.61 10.84 4.92
N TYR A 181 -15.58 10.16 6.06
CA TYR A 181 -16.28 8.89 6.33
C TYR A 181 -17.81 8.90 6.13
N LYS A 182 -18.47 10.06 6.04
CA LYS A 182 -19.95 10.16 5.90
C LYS A 182 -20.51 9.63 4.58
N GLN A 183 -19.69 9.57 3.53
CA GLN A 183 -20.11 9.06 2.21
C GLN A 183 -19.92 7.55 2.05
N TYR A 184 -19.21 6.93 2.99
CA TYR A 184 -18.92 5.50 2.99
C TYR A 184 -20.14 4.75 3.52
N LYS A 185 -20.46 3.63 2.88
CA LYS A 185 -21.56 2.75 3.28
C LYS A 185 -21.02 1.32 3.34
N LYS A 186 -21.44 0.55 4.34
CA LYS A 186 -21.07 -0.87 4.38
C LYS A 186 -21.60 -1.58 3.14
N GLY A 187 -20.77 -2.41 2.52
CA GLY A 187 -21.08 -3.13 1.29
C GLY A 187 -20.00 -4.12 0.91
N SER A 188 -19.91 -4.47 -0.37
CA SER A 188 -19.06 -5.59 -0.83
C SER A 188 -17.86 -5.22 -1.71
N ILE A 189 -17.60 -3.92 -1.94
CA ILE A 189 -16.50 -3.49 -2.81
C ILE A 189 -15.23 -3.17 -2.02
N GLY A 190 -14.14 -3.88 -2.32
CA GLY A 190 -12.81 -3.57 -1.82
C GLY A 190 -12.13 -2.53 -2.71
N ILE A 191 -11.55 -1.49 -2.13
CA ILE A 191 -10.90 -0.40 -2.90
C ILE A 191 -9.48 -0.21 -2.40
N VAL A 192 -8.50 -0.23 -3.30
CA VAL A 192 -7.12 0.23 -3.03
C VAL A 192 -6.75 1.38 -3.96
N SER A 193 -6.16 2.44 -3.39
CA SER A 193 -5.85 3.65 -4.16
C SER A 193 -4.58 4.35 -3.70
N LYS A 194 -3.77 4.81 -4.66
CA LYS A 194 -2.66 5.76 -4.43
C LYS A 194 -3.18 7.18 -4.12
N SER A 195 -4.40 7.50 -4.54
CA SER A 195 -4.99 8.83 -4.38
C SER A 195 -6.20 8.84 -3.45
N GLY A 196 -6.20 9.74 -2.46
CA GLY A 196 -7.34 9.95 -1.57
C GLY A 196 -8.59 10.43 -2.32
N THR A 197 -8.48 11.52 -3.08
CA THR A 197 -9.64 12.11 -3.77
C THR A 197 -10.24 11.18 -4.81
N LEU A 198 -9.43 10.46 -5.59
CA LEU A 198 -9.96 9.48 -6.54
C LEU A 198 -10.63 8.29 -5.83
N SER A 199 -10.15 7.91 -4.65
CA SER A 199 -10.84 6.89 -3.83
C SER A 199 -12.20 7.40 -3.35
N TYR A 200 -12.34 8.69 -3.03
CA TYR A 200 -13.61 9.28 -2.60
C TYR A 200 -14.65 9.28 -3.71
N GLU A 201 -14.23 9.56 -4.94
CA GLU A 201 -15.09 9.46 -6.12
C GLU A 201 -15.54 8.01 -6.39
N ALA A 202 -14.64 7.04 -6.25
CA ALA A 202 -14.98 5.61 -6.40
C ALA A 202 -15.95 5.14 -5.30
N VAL A 203 -15.76 5.61 -4.06
CA VAL A 203 -16.69 5.40 -2.94
C VAL A 203 -18.05 6.01 -3.26
N GLY A 204 -18.11 7.26 -3.73
CA GLY A 204 -19.36 7.91 -4.15
C GLY A 204 -20.06 7.12 -5.26
N SER A 205 -19.33 6.71 -6.28
CA SER A 205 -19.86 5.93 -7.41
C SER A 205 -20.44 4.59 -6.98
N THR A 206 -19.71 3.82 -6.16
CA THR A 206 -20.16 2.51 -5.65
C THR A 206 -21.30 2.62 -4.64
N SER A 207 -21.28 3.65 -3.77
CA SER A 207 -22.39 3.94 -2.85
C SER A 207 -23.68 4.35 -3.58
N ASN A 208 -23.57 5.10 -4.69
CA ASN A 208 -24.72 5.49 -5.52
C ASN A 208 -25.30 4.31 -6.32
N ALA A 209 -24.45 3.35 -6.70
CA ALA A 209 -24.86 2.10 -7.32
C ALA A 209 -25.46 1.09 -6.32
N GLY A 210 -25.51 1.41 -5.03
CA GLY A 210 -26.04 0.52 -3.99
C GLY A 210 -25.11 -0.62 -3.57
N LEU A 211 -23.84 -0.60 -4.01
CA LEU A 211 -22.86 -1.66 -3.74
C LEU A 211 -22.15 -1.48 -2.39
N GLY A 212 -21.95 -0.23 -1.96
CA GLY A 212 -21.16 0.12 -0.76
C GLY A 212 -19.71 -0.37 -0.84
N GLN A 213 -19.00 -0.37 0.29
CA GLN A 213 -17.61 -0.80 0.37
C GLN A 213 -17.38 -1.76 1.54
N SER A 214 -16.56 -2.79 1.32
CA SER A 214 -16.15 -3.75 2.36
C SER A 214 -14.98 -3.19 3.16
N LEU A 215 -13.94 -2.72 2.46
CA LEU A 215 -12.75 -2.10 3.03
C LEU A 215 -12.08 -1.20 1.97
N VAL A 216 -11.67 -0.01 2.38
CA VAL A 216 -10.96 0.95 1.52
C VAL A 216 -9.59 1.26 2.10
N VAL A 217 -8.54 0.96 1.33
CA VAL A 217 -7.14 1.18 1.67
C VAL A 217 -6.56 2.29 0.80
N GLY A 218 -6.38 3.48 1.37
CA GLY A 218 -5.56 4.51 0.75
C GLY A 218 -4.10 4.22 1.04
N MET A 219 -3.36 3.67 0.07
CA MET A 219 -1.95 3.32 0.28
C MET A 219 -1.03 4.54 0.39
N GLY A 220 -1.44 5.65 -0.23
CA GLY A 220 -0.72 6.92 -0.24
C GLY A 220 0.02 7.23 -1.54
N GLY A 221 0.41 8.49 -1.68
CA GLY A 221 1.04 9.07 -2.88
C GLY A 221 2.57 9.10 -2.85
N ASP A 222 3.20 8.63 -1.78
CA ASP A 222 4.67 8.62 -1.67
C ASP A 222 5.31 7.46 -2.47
N MET A 223 6.58 7.62 -2.84
CA MET A 223 7.33 6.63 -3.63
C MET A 223 7.57 5.30 -2.88
N MET A 224 7.57 5.32 -1.55
CA MET A 224 7.91 4.16 -0.69
C MET A 224 6.84 3.91 0.38
N PRO A 225 5.63 3.49 -0.01
CA PRO A 225 4.56 3.20 0.92
C PRO A 225 4.83 1.88 1.66
N GLY A 226 4.33 1.75 2.89
CA GLY A 226 4.44 0.51 3.66
C GLY A 226 3.46 -0.59 3.22
N THR A 227 2.43 -0.22 2.46
CA THR A 227 1.43 -1.11 1.86
C THR A 227 1.31 -0.73 0.39
N THR A 228 1.37 -1.70 -0.50
CA THR A 228 1.30 -1.52 -1.95
C THR A 228 -0.08 -1.92 -2.50
N LEU A 229 -0.30 -1.65 -3.80
CA LEU A 229 -1.47 -2.18 -4.51
C LEU A 229 -1.56 -3.71 -4.41
N VAL A 230 -0.41 -4.39 -4.48
CA VAL A 230 -0.32 -5.86 -4.41
C VAL A 230 -0.71 -6.37 -3.02
N ASP A 231 -0.23 -5.73 -1.95
CA ASP A 231 -0.57 -6.13 -0.58
C ASP A 231 -2.09 -6.08 -0.33
N ALA A 232 -2.74 -5.00 -0.75
CA ALA A 232 -4.19 -4.85 -0.61
C ALA A 232 -4.97 -5.81 -1.51
N LEU A 233 -4.48 -6.06 -2.74
CA LEU A 233 -5.06 -7.06 -3.64
C LEU A 233 -5.02 -8.46 -3.02
N GLN A 234 -3.88 -8.87 -2.45
CA GLN A 234 -3.73 -10.16 -1.79
C GLN A 234 -4.70 -10.35 -0.62
N LEU A 235 -4.96 -9.27 0.14
CA LEU A 235 -6.03 -9.26 1.14
C LEU A 235 -7.40 -9.48 0.47
N PHE A 236 -7.75 -8.67 -0.54
CA PHE A 236 -9.07 -8.68 -1.17
C PHE A 236 -9.39 -9.98 -1.91
N PHE A 237 -8.40 -10.67 -2.48
CA PHE A 237 -8.60 -11.97 -3.11
C PHE A 237 -9.25 -12.98 -2.15
N ASN A 238 -8.91 -12.92 -0.86
CA ASN A 238 -9.38 -13.84 0.17
C ASN A 238 -10.37 -13.22 1.16
N HIS A 239 -10.59 -11.91 1.11
CA HIS A 239 -11.48 -11.20 2.03
C HIS A 239 -12.95 -11.58 1.78
N GLN A 240 -13.62 -12.18 2.77
CA GLN A 240 -14.96 -12.75 2.61
C GLN A 240 -16.05 -11.72 2.31
N GLU A 241 -15.97 -10.52 2.90
CA GLU A 241 -16.95 -9.44 2.64
C GLU A 241 -16.71 -8.76 1.28
N THR A 242 -15.58 -9.02 0.59
CA THR A 242 -15.30 -8.43 -0.72
C THR A 242 -15.79 -9.32 -1.85
N GLU A 243 -16.68 -8.81 -2.68
CA GLU A 243 -17.19 -9.47 -3.89
C GLU A 243 -16.61 -8.84 -5.17
N GLY A 244 -16.30 -7.55 -5.17
CA GLY A 244 -15.66 -6.85 -6.28
C GLY A 244 -14.51 -5.97 -5.82
N ILE A 245 -13.52 -5.74 -6.69
CA ILE A 245 -12.28 -5.02 -6.34
C ILE A 245 -12.09 -3.82 -7.27
N ILE A 246 -11.71 -2.68 -6.71
CA ILE A 246 -11.30 -1.47 -7.45
C ILE A 246 -9.84 -1.16 -7.14
N VAL A 247 -9.04 -0.97 -8.19
CA VAL A 247 -7.63 -0.58 -8.12
C VAL A 247 -7.46 0.79 -8.77
N ILE A 248 -6.96 1.78 -8.02
CA ILE A 248 -6.71 3.13 -8.53
C ILE A 248 -5.21 3.44 -8.43
N GLY A 249 -4.56 3.42 -9.59
CA GLY A 249 -3.16 3.79 -9.76
C GLY A 249 -2.99 5.21 -10.31
N GLU A 250 -1.73 5.58 -10.48
CA GLU A 250 -1.30 6.85 -11.08
C GLU A 250 0.08 6.71 -11.73
N ILE A 251 0.56 7.75 -12.42
CA ILE A 251 1.93 7.80 -12.93
C ILE A 251 2.99 7.58 -11.82
N GLY A 252 4.22 7.27 -12.24
CA GLY A 252 5.37 7.06 -11.36
C GLY A 252 5.48 5.64 -10.81
N GLY A 253 6.69 5.08 -10.90
CA GLY A 253 7.01 3.71 -10.48
C GLY A 253 6.25 2.61 -11.24
N GLU A 254 6.30 1.39 -10.70
CA GLU A 254 5.84 0.16 -11.37
C GLU A 254 4.72 -0.56 -10.61
N ALA A 255 4.12 0.09 -9.60
CA ALA A 255 3.15 -0.55 -8.70
C ALA A 255 1.97 -1.17 -9.46
N GLU A 256 1.51 -0.52 -10.52
CA GLU A 256 0.42 -0.96 -11.39
C GLU A 256 0.80 -2.20 -12.23
N LEU A 257 2.06 -2.32 -12.64
CA LEU A 257 2.53 -3.52 -13.36
C LEU A 257 2.58 -4.72 -12.43
N ARG A 258 3.09 -4.55 -11.21
CA ARG A 258 3.09 -5.62 -10.19
C ARG A 258 1.69 -6.01 -9.76
N ALA A 259 0.76 -5.03 -9.71
CA ALA A 259 -0.65 -5.31 -9.49
C ALA A 259 -1.24 -6.13 -10.64
N ALA A 260 -0.88 -5.84 -11.90
CA ALA A 260 -1.29 -6.63 -13.05
C ALA A 260 -0.80 -8.09 -12.95
N GLU A 261 0.48 -8.31 -12.62
CA GLU A 261 1.05 -9.65 -12.39
C GLU A 261 0.30 -10.42 -11.28
N ALA A 262 0.00 -9.75 -10.16
CA ALA A 262 -0.73 -10.36 -9.05
C ALA A 262 -2.18 -10.73 -9.43
N ILE A 263 -2.83 -9.90 -10.25
CA ILE A 263 -4.18 -10.16 -10.77
C ILE A 263 -4.17 -11.34 -11.74
N GLU A 264 -3.20 -11.39 -12.65
CA GLU A 264 -3.07 -12.49 -13.62
C GLU A 264 -2.89 -13.83 -12.89
N GLU A 265 -1.98 -13.87 -11.92
CA GLU A 265 -1.75 -15.07 -11.10
C GLU A 265 -3.00 -15.48 -10.33
N TYR A 266 -3.68 -14.53 -9.67
CA TYR A 266 -4.93 -14.78 -8.95
C TYR A 266 -5.99 -15.42 -9.86
N ARG A 267 -6.18 -14.90 -11.07
CA ARG A 267 -7.16 -15.43 -12.02
C ARG A 267 -6.76 -16.80 -12.56
N ARG A 268 -5.46 -17.06 -12.73
CA ARG A 268 -4.95 -18.35 -13.20
C ARG A 268 -5.23 -19.47 -12.20
N ILE A 269 -5.13 -19.18 -10.90
CA ILE A 269 -5.27 -20.19 -9.83
C ILE A 269 -6.67 -20.25 -9.21
N THR A 270 -7.53 -19.26 -9.47
CA THR A 270 -8.87 -19.17 -8.86
C THR A 270 -9.95 -19.52 -9.87
N ARG A 271 -10.82 -20.47 -9.52
CA ARG A 271 -11.90 -20.94 -10.40
C ARG A 271 -12.89 -19.82 -10.77
N ASN A 272 -13.32 -19.05 -9.79
CA ASN A 272 -14.27 -17.93 -9.95
C ASN A 272 -13.63 -16.67 -9.34
N PRO A 273 -12.72 -16.00 -10.07
CA PRO A 273 -12.07 -14.80 -9.56
C PRO A 273 -13.07 -13.65 -9.44
N LYS A 274 -12.94 -12.85 -8.37
CA LYS A 274 -13.74 -11.64 -8.16
C LYS A 274 -13.54 -10.66 -9.32
N PRO A 275 -14.58 -9.94 -9.80
CA PRO A 275 -14.41 -8.89 -10.79
C PRO A 275 -13.50 -7.77 -10.27
N ILE A 276 -12.62 -7.29 -11.14
CA ILE A 276 -11.64 -6.23 -10.83
C ILE A 276 -11.80 -5.09 -11.83
N ILE A 277 -12.01 -3.88 -11.32
CA ILE A 277 -11.97 -2.64 -12.09
C ILE A 277 -10.70 -1.89 -11.77
N ALA A 278 -10.08 -1.31 -12.79
CA ALA A 278 -8.85 -0.54 -12.65
C ALA A 278 -8.97 0.84 -13.28
N MET A 279 -8.21 1.79 -12.76
CA MET A 279 -7.97 3.08 -13.41
C MET A 279 -6.54 3.53 -13.12
N VAL A 280 -5.90 4.18 -14.10
CA VAL A 280 -4.61 4.83 -13.93
C VAL A 280 -4.72 6.31 -14.26
N ALA A 281 -4.47 7.16 -13.27
CA ALA A 281 -4.45 8.62 -13.44
C ALA A 281 -3.15 9.12 -14.10
N GLY A 282 -3.19 10.33 -14.66
CA GLY A 282 -2.01 11.02 -15.19
C GLY A 282 -1.71 10.77 -16.68
N LYS A 283 -2.70 10.36 -17.48
CA LYS A 283 -2.56 10.18 -18.95
C LYS A 283 -2.04 11.44 -19.68
N THR A 284 -2.34 12.63 -19.16
CA THR A 284 -1.94 13.92 -19.72
C THR A 284 -0.88 14.62 -18.88
N ALA A 285 -0.19 13.90 -17.98
CA ALA A 285 0.83 14.49 -17.14
C ALA A 285 2.07 14.85 -17.97
N PRO A 286 2.64 16.05 -17.81
CA PRO A 286 3.88 16.42 -18.48
C PRO A 286 5.09 15.69 -17.87
N GLU A 287 6.06 15.32 -18.70
CA GLU A 287 7.33 14.75 -18.25
C GLU A 287 8.13 15.75 -17.39
N GLY A 288 8.91 15.21 -16.44
CA GLY A 288 9.80 15.97 -15.57
C GLY A 288 9.11 16.79 -14.48
N ARG A 289 7.79 16.60 -14.28
CA ARG A 289 7.01 17.34 -13.28
C ARG A 289 6.36 16.41 -12.27
N THR A 290 6.49 16.76 -10.99
CA THR A 290 5.74 16.13 -9.90
C THR A 290 4.31 16.67 -9.87
N MET A 291 3.33 15.77 -9.88
CA MET A 291 1.90 16.09 -9.91
C MET A 291 1.27 16.05 -8.51
N GLY A 292 1.72 16.96 -7.63
CA GLY A 292 1.25 17.03 -6.25
C GLY A 292 1.88 15.96 -5.36
N HIS A 293 1.45 14.70 -5.52
CA HIS A 293 2.05 13.58 -4.79
C HIS A 293 3.52 13.40 -5.15
N ALA A 294 4.37 13.15 -4.14
CA ALA A 294 5.80 12.95 -4.33
C ALA A 294 6.13 11.79 -5.28
N GLY A 295 5.31 10.73 -5.28
CA GLY A 295 5.44 9.57 -6.18
C GLY A 295 4.81 9.75 -7.55
N ALA A 296 4.01 10.81 -7.78
CA ALA A 296 3.41 11.11 -9.08
C ALA A 296 4.37 11.93 -9.96
N LEU A 297 5.53 11.35 -10.24
CA LEU A 297 6.54 11.90 -11.13
C LEU A 297 6.66 11.01 -12.37
N LEU A 298 6.54 11.60 -13.56
CA LEU A 298 6.80 10.93 -14.82
C LEU A 298 8.14 11.43 -15.38
N GLN A 299 9.15 10.58 -15.42
CA GLN A 299 10.44 10.86 -16.04
C GLN A 299 10.52 10.30 -17.47
N SER A 300 11.48 10.78 -18.24
CA SER A 300 11.73 10.23 -19.58
C SER A 300 12.18 8.77 -19.46
N GLY A 301 11.48 7.86 -20.14
CA GLY A 301 11.72 6.41 -20.04
C GLY A 301 10.88 5.69 -18.98
N ASP A 302 10.12 6.43 -18.15
CA ASP A 302 9.16 5.81 -17.23
C ASP A 302 8.00 5.17 -17.98
N ILE A 303 7.35 4.21 -17.31
CA ILE A 303 6.15 3.56 -17.82
C ILE A 303 4.98 4.56 -17.79
N SER A 304 4.43 4.85 -18.96
CA SER A 304 3.31 5.78 -19.10
C SER A 304 2.04 5.25 -18.41
N ALA A 305 1.13 6.17 -18.06
CA ALA A 305 -0.19 5.79 -17.52
C ALA A 305 -0.97 4.87 -18.48
N GLU A 306 -0.81 5.05 -19.79
CA GLU A 306 -1.43 4.21 -20.81
C GLU A 306 -0.85 2.79 -20.83
N ALA A 307 0.48 2.66 -20.73
CA ALA A 307 1.13 1.35 -20.64
C ALA A 307 0.73 0.61 -19.35
N LYS A 308 0.65 1.30 -18.21
CA LYS A 308 0.15 0.74 -16.94
C LYS A 308 -1.31 0.29 -17.05
N ALA A 309 -2.17 1.13 -17.64
CA ALA A 309 -3.56 0.80 -17.89
C ALA A 309 -3.68 -0.43 -18.80
N LYS A 310 -2.88 -0.51 -19.87
CA LYS A 310 -2.83 -1.67 -20.74
C LYS A 310 -2.41 -2.94 -20.00
N ALA A 311 -1.39 -2.89 -19.15
CA ALA A 311 -0.97 -4.04 -18.36
C ALA A 311 -2.09 -4.57 -17.44
N LEU A 312 -2.82 -3.66 -16.76
CA LEU A 312 -3.98 -4.03 -15.95
C LEU A 312 -5.13 -4.62 -16.79
N ALA A 313 -5.34 -4.10 -18.01
CA ALA A 313 -6.32 -4.67 -18.93
C ALA A 313 -5.92 -6.09 -19.39
N ASP A 314 -4.64 -6.29 -19.71
CA ASP A 314 -4.10 -7.57 -20.18
C ASP A 314 -4.14 -8.65 -19.06
N SER A 315 -4.04 -8.27 -17.78
CA SER A 315 -4.27 -9.19 -16.65
C SER A 315 -5.75 -9.51 -16.42
N GLY A 316 -6.65 -8.88 -17.19
CA GLY A 316 -8.09 -9.11 -17.21
C GLY A 316 -8.90 -8.12 -16.37
N ALA A 317 -8.29 -7.13 -15.72
CA ALA A 317 -9.08 -6.08 -15.06
C ALA A 317 -9.81 -5.22 -16.10
N ILE A 318 -11.01 -4.75 -15.76
CA ILE A 318 -11.75 -3.81 -16.61
C ILE A 318 -11.24 -2.40 -16.34
N VAL A 319 -10.57 -1.79 -17.32
CA VAL A 319 -10.02 -0.44 -17.18
C VAL A 319 -11.06 0.60 -17.56
N VAL A 320 -11.34 1.51 -16.61
CA VAL A 320 -12.30 2.61 -16.81
C VAL A 320 -11.59 3.96 -16.98
N PRO A 321 -12.22 4.94 -17.66
CA PRO A 321 -11.60 6.25 -17.91
C PRO A 321 -11.57 7.18 -16.70
N HIS A 322 -12.52 7.06 -15.76
CA HIS A 322 -12.63 7.91 -14.57
C HIS A 322 -13.38 7.19 -13.44
N PRO A 323 -13.23 7.59 -12.15
CA PRO A 323 -13.80 6.83 -11.03
C PRO A 323 -15.33 6.89 -10.96
N GLY A 324 -15.95 7.94 -11.48
CA GLY A 324 -17.40 8.13 -11.48
C GLY A 324 -18.23 7.03 -12.16
N VAL A 325 -17.65 6.25 -13.08
CA VAL A 325 -18.34 5.11 -13.72
C VAL A 325 -18.13 3.77 -13.01
N MET A 326 -17.23 3.70 -12.02
CA MET A 326 -16.82 2.43 -11.40
C MET A 326 -17.99 1.68 -10.76
N GLY A 327 -18.91 2.38 -10.09
CA GLY A 327 -20.08 1.78 -9.45
C GLY A 327 -21.03 1.12 -10.44
N LEU A 328 -21.34 1.80 -11.56
CA LEU A 328 -22.20 1.26 -12.62
C LEU A 328 -21.56 0.02 -13.25
N VAL A 329 -20.30 0.13 -13.66
CA VAL A 329 -19.56 -0.99 -14.29
C VAL A 329 -19.45 -2.17 -13.33
N MET A 330 -19.18 -1.93 -12.04
CA MET A 330 -19.08 -3.03 -11.06
C MET A 330 -20.44 -3.71 -10.84
N ASN A 331 -21.52 -2.93 -10.80
CA ASN A 331 -22.86 -3.47 -10.64
C ASN A 331 -23.24 -4.39 -11.81
N ASP A 332 -22.89 -4.01 -13.05
CA ASP A 332 -23.11 -4.83 -14.24
C ASP A 332 -22.31 -6.14 -14.18
N LEU A 333 -21.04 -6.08 -13.74
CA LEU A 333 -20.18 -7.26 -13.60
C LEU A 333 -20.71 -8.24 -12.55
N LEU A 334 -21.16 -7.73 -11.40
CA LEU A 334 -21.70 -8.55 -10.32
C LEU A 334 -23.08 -9.14 -10.66
N SER A 335 -23.89 -8.42 -11.44
CA SER A 335 -25.21 -8.90 -11.88
C SER A 335 -25.12 -9.95 -12.99
N SER A 336 -23.99 -10.01 -13.71
CA SER A 336 -23.76 -10.94 -14.82
C SER A 336 -23.04 -12.23 -14.42
N SER A 337 -22.67 -12.36 -13.13
CA SER A 337 -21.91 -13.48 -12.55
C SER A 337 -22.81 -14.45 -11.79
#